data_AF-A0A9E2IWA1-F1
#
_entry.id   AF-A0A9E2IWA1-F1
#
_cell.length_a   1.000
_cell.length_b   1.000
_cell.length_c   1.000
_cell.angle_alpha   90.00
_cell.angle_beta   90.00
_cell.angle_gamma   90.00
#
_symmetry.space_group_name_H-M   'P 1'
#
loop_
_entity.id
_entity.type
_entity.pdbx_description
1 polymer ?
#
loop_
_entity_poly.entity_id
_entity_poly.type
_entity_poly.pdbx_seq_one_letter_code
_entity_poly.pdbx_strand_id
1 'polypeptide(L)'
;VCIGADRGSGYVHSKHQLLRRLDDVNPDPVLAQLEDRILREANTLGIGPLGLGGKTTLLGVKIGALHRVPASYFVTVTYMCWEHRRREIRIEADGAWRFTG
;
A
#
# COMPACT_ATOMS: atom_id res chain seq x y z
N VAL A 1 0.17 -3.18 -2.51
CA VAL A 1 -0.20 -4.33 -3.38
C VAL A 1 -0.85 -3.80 -4.65
N CYS A 2 -0.61 -4.44 -5.80
CA CYS A 2 -1.35 -4.20 -7.05
C CYS A 2 -1.98 -5.51 -7.53
N ILE A 3 -3.28 -5.51 -7.80
CA ILE A 3 -4.03 -6.63 -8.38
C ILE A 3 -4.26 -6.33 -9.87
N GLY A 4 -3.89 -7.25 -10.76
CA GLY A 4 -3.92 -7.05 -12.20
C GLY A 4 -2.63 -6.44 -12.74
N ALA A 5 -2.74 -5.58 -13.77
CA ALA A 5 -1.62 -5.06 -14.55
C ALA A 5 -0.82 -6.12 -15.34
N ASP A 6 0.24 -5.68 -16.00
CA ASP A 6 1.34 -6.52 -16.48
C ASP A 6 2.48 -6.59 -15.42
N ARG A 7 3.55 -7.34 -15.73
CA ARG A 7 4.68 -7.50 -14.79
C ARG A 7 5.39 -6.20 -14.43
N GLY A 8 5.54 -5.25 -15.35
CA GLY A 8 6.22 -3.98 -15.11
C GLY A 8 5.33 -2.99 -14.39
N SER A 9 4.14 -2.73 -14.93
CA SER A 9 3.20 -1.74 -14.36
C SER A 9 2.76 -2.10 -12.95
N GLY A 10 2.63 -3.39 -12.63
CA GLY A 10 2.30 -3.86 -11.28
C GLY A 10 3.34 -3.46 -10.21
N TYR A 11 4.63 -3.45 -10.55
CA TYR A 11 5.67 -2.98 -9.63
C TYR A 11 5.52 -1.49 -9.32
N VAL A 12 5.40 -0.65 -10.36
CA VAL A 12 5.26 0.80 -10.20
C VAL A 12 4.00 1.12 -9.40
N HIS A 13 2.86 0.53 -9.77
CA HIS A 13 1.60 0.81 -9.12
C HIS A 13 1.56 0.32 -7.67
N SER A 14 2.08 -0.88 -7.37
CA SER A 14 2.13 -1.37 -5.99
C SER A 14 3.06 -0.54 -5.11
N LYS A 15 4.13 0.05 -5.67
CA LYS A 15 5.00 0.99 -4.96
C LYS A 15 4.32 2.34 -4.73
N HIS A 16 3.58 2.85 -5.70
CA HIS A 16 2.79 4.08 -5.55
C HIS A 16 1.77 3.99 -4.40
N GLN A 17 1.21 2.81 -4.13
CA GLN A 17 0.31 2.62 -2.98
C GLN A 17 0.98 2.93 -1.63
N LEU A 18 2.31 2.95 -1.53
CA LEU A 18 3.01 3.35 -0.30
C LEU A 18 2.99 4.85 -0.03
N LEU A 19 2.61 5.66 -1.03
CA LEU A 19 2.47 7.11 -0.87
C LEU A 19 1.15 7.50 -0.20
N ARG A 20 0.20 6.56 -0.12
CA ARG A 20 -1.05 6.72 0.60
C ARG A 20 -0.80 6.95 2.09
N ARG A 21 -1.70 7.70 2.74
CA ARG A 21 -1.60 7.91 4.19
C ARG A 21 -1.98 6.62 4.91
N LEU A 22 -1.40 6.40 6.09
CA LEU A 22 -1.66 5.17 6.84
C LEU A 22 -3.13 5.07 7.28
N ASP A 23 -3.71 6.21 7.65
CA ASP A 23 -5.09 6.39 8.11
C ASP A 23 -6.13 6.48 6.97
N ASP A 24 -5.70 6.50 5.71
CA ASP A 24 -6.65 6.51 4.60
C ASP A 24 -7.34 5.15 4.41
N VAL A 25 -8.51 5.20 3.74
CA VAL A 25 -9.30 4.03 3.38
C VAL A 25 -9.43 3.99 1.87
N ASN A 26 -9.38 2.80 1.29
CA ASN A 26 -9.58 2.64 -0.15
C ASN A 26 -10.99 3.12 -0.55
N PRO A 27 -11.15 3.92 -1.62
CA PRO A 27 -12.46 4.32 -2.10
C PRO A 27 -13.28 3.14 -2.66
N ASP A 28 -12.62 2.07 -3.12
CA ASP A 28 -13.32 0.84 -3.52
C ASP A 28 -13.63 0.00 -2.27
N PRO A 29 -14.91 -0.26 -1.95
CA PRO A 29 -15.30 -0.97 -0.74
C PRO A 29 -14.82 -2.43 -0.71
N VAL A 30 -14.65 -3.08 -1.87
CA VAL A 30 -14.14 -4.46 -1.95
C VAL A 30 -12.66 -4.49 -1.60
N LEU A 31 -11.88 -3.53 -2.13
CA LEU A 31 -10.47 -3.42 -1.80
C LEU A 31 -10.24 -2.95 -0.36
N ALA A 32 -11.08 -2.05 0.17
CA ALA A 32 -11.02 -1.61 1.55
C ALA A 32 -11.23 -2.79 2.53
N GLN A 33 -12.24 -3.62 2.28
CA GLN A 33 -12.47 -4.84 3.08
C GLN A 33 -11.30 -5.81 3.01
N LEU A 34 -10.65 -5.92 1.84
CA LEU A 34 -9.48 -6.77 1.67
C LEU A 34 -8.25 -6.21 2.40
N GLU A 35 -8.01 -4.89 2.36
CA GLU A 35 -6.96 -4.20 3.13
C GLU A 35 -7.10 -4.50 4.63
N ASP A 36 -8.30 -4.30 5.18
CA ASP A 36 -8.63 -4.53 6.58
C ASP A 36 -8.51 -6.01 6.99
N ARG A 37 -9.04 -6.92 6.16
CA ARG A 37 -8.95 -8.36 6.41
C ARG A 37 -7.49 -8.83 6.47
N ILE A 38 -6.67 -8.47 5.49
CA ILE A 38 -5.25 -8.88 5.46
C ILE A 38 -4.51 -8.30 6.66
N LEU A 39 -4.77 -7.03 7.02
CA LEU A 39 -4.13 -6.40 8.17
C LEU A 39 -4.46 -7.15 9.48
N ARG A 40 -5.73 -7.50 9.69
CA ARG A 40 -6.15 -8.28 10.86
C ARG A 40 -5.51 -9.66 10.86
N GLU A 41 -5.67 -10.42 9.78
CA GLU A 41 -5.15 -11.79 9.68
C GLU A 41 -3.62 -11.81 9.88
N ALA A 42 -2.87 -10.93 9.22
CA ALA A 42 -1.42 -10.84 9.36
C ALA A 42 -0.96 -10.54 10.80
N ASN A 43 -1.72 -9.75 11.55
CA ASN A 43 -1.44 -9.44 12.95
C ASN A 43 -1.82 -10.57 13.92
N THR A 44 -2.61 -11.57 13.48
CA THR A 44 -2.85 -12.79 14.27
C THR A 44 -1.74 -13.83 14.16
N LEU A 45 -0.82 -13.69 13.18
CA LEU A 45 0.25 -14.67 12.94
C LEU A 45 1.31 -14.74 14.04
N GLY A 46 1.36 -13.76 14.95
CA GLY A 46 2.31 -13.73 16.05
C GLY A 46 3.76 -13.47 15.64
N ILE A 47 4.03 -13.08 14.39
CA ILE A 47 5.38 -12.80 13.86
C ILE A 47 5.98 -11.57 14.54
N GLY A 48 5.20 -10.50 14.66
CA GLY A 48 5.63 -9.25 15.29
C GLY A 48 6.74 -8.50 14.57
N PRO A 49 7.22 -7.39 15.14
CA PRO A 49 8.25 -6.56 14.53
C PRO A 49 9.57 -7.34 14.40
N LEU A 50 10.18 -7.28 13.21
CA LEU A 50 11.45 -7.97 12.90
C LEU A 50 11.40 -9.50 13.09
N GLY A 51 10.22 -10.11 13.22
CA GLY A 51 10.07 -11.53 13.50
C GLY A 51 10.37 -11.93 14.95
N LEU A 52 10.42 -10.97 15.87
CA LEU A 52 10.74 -11.21 17.29
C LEU A 52 9.52 -11.57 18.15
N GLY A 53 8.38 -11.85 17.52
CA GLY A 53 7.12 -12.12 18.20
C GLY A 53 6.34 -10.85 18.52
N GLY A 54 5.04 -11.03 18.78
CA GLY A 54 4.14 -9.95 19.21
C GLY A 54 2.87 -9.83 18.38
N LYS A 55 2.05 -8.81 18.70
CA LYS A 55 0.71 -8.62 18.12
C LYS A 55 0.71 -7.84 16.80
N THR A 56 1.81 -7.19 16.44
CA THR A 56 1.85 -6.25 15.30
C THR A 56 2.93 -6.67 14.31
N THR A 57 2.51 -7.41 13.29
CA THR A 57 3.32 -7.79 12.12
C THR A 57 3.31 -6.68 11.07
N LEU A 58 2.13 -6.09 10.81
CA LEU A 58 1.94 -5.03 9.80
C LEU A 58 1.32 -3.79 10.43
N LEU A 59 1.81 -2.61 10.01
CA LEU A 59 1.24 -1.31 10.39
C LEU A 59 0.04 -0.91 9.52
N GLY A 60 0.00 -1.39 8.27
CA GLY A 60 -1.07 -1.09 7.33
C GLY A 60 -0.89 -1.85 6.02
N VAL A 61 -1.99 -1.97 5.27
CA VAL A 61 -2.05 -2.61 3.97
C VAL A 61 -2.73 -1.65 3.00
N LYS A 62 -2.13 -1.45 1.83
CA LYS A 62 -2.66 -0.58 0.77
C LYS A 62 -2.70 -1.36 -0.55
N ILE A 63 -3.86 -1.43 -1.18
CA ILE A 63 -4.13 -2.22 -2.38
C ILE A 63 -4.63 -1.29 -3.48
N GLY A 64 -4.07 -1.42 -4.68
CA GLY A 64 -4.61 -0.86 -5.91
C GLY A 64 -4.95 -1.97 -6.88
N ALA A 65 -5.80 -1.66 -7.86
CA ALA A 65 -6.13 -2.57 -8.94
C ALA A 65 -5.95 -1.87 -10.30
N LEU A 66 -5.47 -2.63 -11.29
CA LEU A 66 -5.34 -2.18 -12.67
C LEU A 66 -5.93 -3.23 -13.61
N HIS A 67 -6.34 -2.79 -14.80
CA HIS A 67 -6.73 -3.72 -15.86
C HIS A 67 -5.58 -4.66 -16.21
N ARG A 68 -5.92 -5.87 -16.67
CA ARG A 68 -4.95 -6.93 -16.97
C ARG A 68 -5.29 -7.62 -18.28
N VAL A 69 -4.30 -8.28 -18.88
CA VAL A 69 -4.57 -9.23 -19.97
C VAL A 69 -5.42 -10.39 -19.45
N PRO A 70 -6.49 -10.81 -20.15
CA PRO A 70 -7.36 -11.88 -19.67
C PRO A 70 -6.63 -13.18 -19.34
N ALA A 71 -5.58 -13.51 -20.11
CA ALA A 71 -4.78 -14.72 -19.98
C ALA A 71 -3.84 -14.76 -18.76
N SER A 72 -3.67 -13.67 -17.98
CA SER A 72 -2.71 -13.67 -16.86
C SER A 72 -3.16 -12.81 -15.69
N TYR A 73 -3.21 -13.39 -14.49
CA TYR A 73 -3.63 -12.71 -13.26
C TYR A 73 -2.41 -12.42 -12.38
N PHE A 74 -1.87 -11.20 -12.49
CA PHE A 74 -0.74 -10.77 -11.68
C PHE A 74 -1.20 -10.17 -10.34
N VAL A 75 -0.49 -10.49 -9.28
CA VAL A 75 -0.62 -9.82 -7.97
C VAL A 75 0.78 -9.43 -7.52
N THR A 76 1.04 -8.13 -7.45
CA THR A 76 2.35 -7.60 -7.07
C THR A 76 2.31 -7.10 -5.63
N VAL A 77 3.15 -7.69 -4.78
CA VAL A 77 3.31 -7.30 -3.39
C VAL A 77 4.60 -6.50 -3.24
N THR A 78 4.48 -5.30 -2.67
CA THR A 78 5.60 -4.44 -2.31
C THR A 78 5.44 -4.09 -0.83
N TYR A 79 6.53 -4.12 -0.08
CA TYR A 79 6.57 -3.77 1.33
C TYR A 79 7.54 -2.61 1.58
N MET A 80 7.35 -1.92 2.70
CA MET A 80 8.27 -0.95 3.26
C MET A 80 8.66 -1.37 4.68
N CYS A 81 9.88 -1.07 5.08
CA CYS A 81 10.29 -1.22 6.46
C CYS A 81 9.79 -0.05 7.31
N TRP A 82 10.12 -0.09 8.60
CA TRP A 82 9.75 0.95 9.56
C TRP A 82 10.34 2.33 9.20
N GLU A 83 11.48 2.35 8.50
CA GLU A 83 12.19 3.56 8.07
C GLU A 83 11.56 4.11 6.78
N HIS A 84 10.27 4.42 6.86
CA HIS A 84 9.48 4.91 5.74
C HIS A 84 9.74 6.41 5.49
N ARG A 85 10.92 6.71 4.94
CA ARG A 85 11.37 8.06 4.63
C ARG A 85 10.69 8.59 3.38
N ARG A 86 9.73 9.51 3.56
CA ARG A 86 9.05 10.25 2.48
C ARG A 86 8.68 11.65 2.93
N ARG A 87 8.49 12.55 1.97
CA ARG A 87 7.96 13.90 2.20
C ARG A 87 7.17 14.34 0.97
N GLU A 88 6.10 15.08 1.19
CA GLU A 88 5.25 15.60 0.12
C GLU A 88 5.44 17.12 0.04
N ILE A 89 5.45 17.66 -1.18
CA ILE A 89 5.43 19.09 -1.46
C ILE A 89 4.23 19.35 -2.35
N ARG A 90 3.38 20.30 -1.95
CA ARG A 90 2.31 20.82 -2.79
C ARG A 90 2.75 22.15 -3.38
N ILE A 91 2.61 22.27 -4.69
CA ILE A 91 2.82 23.50 -5.44
C ILE A 91 1.44 23.97 -5.90
N GLU A 92 1.08 25.20 -5.52
CA GLU A 92 -0.18 25.84 -5.86
C GLU A 92 -0.06 26.55 -7.23
N ALA A 93 -1.19 26.92 -7.84
CA ALA A 93 -1.22 27.48 -9.19
C ALA A 93 -0.50 28.83 -9.34
N ASP A 94 -0.35 29.57 -8.23
CA ASP A 94 0.39 30.84 -8.15
C ASP A 94 1.90 30.65 -7.96
N GLY A 95 2.38 29.40 -7.92
CA GLY A 95 3.78 29.06 -7.70
C GLY A 95 4.18 29.01 -6.22
N ALA A 96 3.27 29.28 -5.28
CA ALA A 96 3.52 29.03 -3.87
C ALA A 96 3.71 27.53 -3.63
N TRP A 97 4.61 27.16 -2.72
CA TRP A 97 4.82 25.76 -2.36
C TRP A 97 4.86 25.58 -0.86
N ARG A 98 4.42 24.41 -0.39
CA ARG A 98 4.45 24.02 1.01
C ARG A 98 4.70 22.53 1.16
N PHE A 99 5.40 22.14 2.21
CA PHE A 99 5.42 20.74 2.62
C PHE A 99 4.01 20.33 3.08
N THR A 100 3.57 19.17 2.64
CA THR A 100 2.31 18.55 3.08
C THR A 100 2.62 17.34 3.96
N GLY A 101 1.89 17.23 5.07
CA GLY A 101 2.03 16.19 6.10
C GLY A 101 0.85 16.26 7.05
#